data_AF-A0A524B4Q0-F1
#
_entry.id   AF-A0A524B4Q0-F1
#
_cell.length_a   1.000
_cell.length_b   1.000
_cell.length_c   1.000
_cell.angle_alpha   90.00
_cell.angle_beta   90.00
_cell.angle_gamma   90.00
#
_symmetry.space_group_name_H-M   'P 1'
#
loop_
_entity.id
_entity.type
_entity.pdbx_description
1 polymer ?
#
loop_
_entity_poly.entity_id
_entity_poly.type
_entity_poly.pdbx_seq_one_letter_code
_entity_poly.pdbx_strand_id
1 'polypeptide(L)'
;MSGSPNQRPGELPVESAAELLLDRLDALRVLRADTDEEKDALLTQIGGKGKVEQEMVAEMSAVRPLHHPDRFEEAHRMMVRGLEVLDRNGARPAEIRRLGPLKPIAQWLVQQVTRWIVRSHINRLAGRVAGLYERREANSAWGTTEHSMLRRSRLDMRRVQAGMNAKALGLPTFLLGGAVLTSIVSGLQSAARAALDTTAGVIVLGVILFVVLGSLSWVALFSASVARRRIKLSTHQPTRALWETIGAAGKPPRDESYNFAAYAIVLLVLSWIVIPLIVWLAVTA
;
A
#
# COMPACT_ATOMS: atom_id res chain seq x y z
N MET A 1 -7.76 26.63 -35.46
CA MET A 1 -6.93 25.88 -36.43
C MET A 1 -5.46 26.18 -36.14
N SER A 2 -4.58 25.20 -36.39
CA SER A 2 -3.17 25.08 -35.92
C SER A 2 -3.08 24.49 -34.51
N GLY A 3 -2.53 23.31 -34.24
CA GLY A 3 -1.79 22.35 -35.07
C GLY A 3 -0.87 21.57 -34.11
N SER A 4 -1.27 20.36 -33.70
CA SER A 4 -0.45 19.49 -32.85
C SER A 4 0.77 18.95 -33.60
N PRO A 5 1.98 18.95 -33.00
CA PRO A 5 3.09 18.18 -33.54
C PRO A 5 3.00 16.72 -33.07
N ASN A 6 2.55 15.90 -34.02
CA ASN A 6 2.96 14.52 -34.32
C ASN A 6 4.08 13.92 -33.44
N GLN A 7 3.74 13.05 -32.48
CA GLN A 7 4.69 12.15 -31.80
C GLN A 7 4.93 10.90 -32.67
N ARG A 8 6.18 10.68 -33.10
CA ARG A 8 6.60 9.42 -33.73
C ARG A 8 7.06 8.42 -32.66
N PRO A 9 6.72 7.12 -32.78
CA PRO A 9 7.17 6.10 -31.84
C PRO A 9 8.54 5.57 -32.27
N GLY A 10 9.61 5.80 -31.49
CA GLY A 10 10.89 5.14 -31.74
C GLY A 10 12.18 5.83 -31.28
N GLU A 11 12.15 7.08 -30.82
CA GLU A 11 13.35 7.73 -30.25
C GLU A 11 13.36 7.57 -28.72
N LEU A 12 14.21 6.68 -28.21
CA LEU A 12 14.73 6.85 -26.85
C LEU A 12 15.45 8.20 -26.84
N PRO A 13 15.11 9.13 -25.92
CA PRO A 13 15.65 10.48 -25.98
C PRO A 13 17.16 10.39 -25.79
N VAL A 14 17.93 10.79 -26.82
CA VAL A 14 19.39 10.85 -26.79
C VAL A 14 19.88 11.66 -25.57
N GLU A 15 19.05 12.59 -25.11
CA GLU A 15 19.19 13.37 -23.89
C GLU A 15 19.32 12.50 -22.62
N SER A 16 18.50 11.44 -22.45
CA SER A 16 18.56 10.60 -21.25
C SER A 16 19.76 9.65 -21.24
N ALA A 17 20.23 9.23 -22.42
CA ALA A 17 21.40 8.37 -22.53
C ALA A 17 22.70 9.14 -22.25
N ALA A 18 22.77 10.40 -22.72
CA ALA A 18 23.87 11.31 -22.41
C ALA A 18 23.89 11.67 -20.92
N GLU A 19 22.73 11.95 -20.32
CA GLU A 19 22.58 12.23 -18.88
C GLU A 19 23.03 11.03 -18.02
N LEU A 20 22.61 9.81 -18.37
CA LEU A 20 23.07 8.57 -17.72
C LEU A 20 24.58 8.32 -17.85
N LEU A 21 25.20 8.69 -18.97
CA LEU A 21 26.64 8.56 -19.17
C LEU A 21 27.41 9.61 -18.36
N LEU A 22 26.89 10.83 -18.27
CA LEU A 22 27.45 11.90 -17.44
C LEU A 22 27.39 11.53 -15.95
N ASP A 23 26.26 11.01 -15.46
CA ASP A 23 26.11 10.52 -14.08
C ASP A 23 27.11 9.41 -13.75
N ARG A 24 27.34 8.48 -14.69
CA ARG A 24 28.33 7.40 -14.52
C ARG A 24 29.76 7.92 -14.54
N LEU A 25 30.07 8.93 -15.34
CA LEU A 25 31.37 9.61 -15.37
C LEU A 25 31.63 10.37 -14.06
N ASP A 26 30.62 11.03 -13.50
CA ASP A 26 30.73 11.72 -12.22
C ASP A 26 30.89 10.74 -11.06
N ALA A 27 30.23 9.57 -11.08
CA ALA A 27 30.47 8.51 -10.11
C ALA A 27 31.93 7.98 -10.12
N LEU A 28 32.59 7.96 -11.27
CA LEU A 28 34.02 7.59 -11.38
C LEU A 28 34.95 8.69 -10.85
N ARG A 29 34.54 9.96 -10.89
CA ARG A 29 35.28 11.08 -10.29
C ARG A 29 35.32 10.97 -8.76
N VAL A 30 34.25 10.48 -8.13
CA VAL A 30 34.20 10.23 -6.68
C VAL A 30 35.27 9.21 -6.25
N LEU A 31 35.46 8.13 -7.02
CA LEU A 31 36.46 7.10 -6.70
C LEU A 31 37.91 7.59 -6.84
N ARG A 32 38.11 8.69 -7.56
CA ARG A 32 39.42 9.29 -7.85
C ARG A 32 39.75 10.50 -6.96
N ALA A 33 38.78 11.04 -6.24
CA ALA A 33 39.03 12.14 -5.31
C ALA A 33 39.93 11.69 -4.15
N ASP A 34 40.93 12.50 -3.83
CA ASP A 34 41.97 12.16 -2.86
C ASP A 34 41.54 12.48 -1.41
N THR A 35 40.58 13.39 -1.24
CA THR A 35 40.07 13.85 0.06
C THR A 35 38.62 13.44 0.30
N ASP A 36 38.23 13.31 1.57
CA ASP A 36 36.86 12.94 1.93
C ASP A 36 35.87 14.10 1.66
N GLU A 37 36.32 15.35 1.76
CA GLU A 37 35.53 16.54 1.42
C GLU A 37 35.23 16.66 -0.08
N GLU A 38 36.19 16.36 -0.96
CA GLU A 38 35.95 16.35 -2.41
C GLU A 38 35.01 15.22 -2.83
N LYS A 39 35.13 14.04 -2.20
CA LYS A 39 34.17 12.94 -2.39
C LYS A 39 32.77 13.34 -1.98
N ASP A 40 32.61 13.99 -0.83
CA ASP A 40 31.32 14.44 -0.31
C ASP A 40 30.68 15.52 -1.22
N ALA A 41 31.48 16.46 -1.72
CA ALA A 41 31.03 17.47 -2.67
C ALA A 41 30.54 16.86 -3.99
N LEU A 42 31.29 15.90 -4.54
CA LEU A 42 30.92 15.17 -5.75
C LEU A 42 29.67 14.30 -5.54
N LEU A 43 29.59 13.59 -4.41
CA LEU A 43 28.41 12.79 -4.04
C LEU A 43 27.16 13.65 -3.87
N THR A 44 27.29 14.84 -3.27
CA THR A 44 26.18 15.80 -3.13
C THR A 44 25.73 16.34 -4.49
N GLN A 45 26.67 16.56 -5.41
CA GLN A 45 26.37 17.01 -6.77
C GLN A 45 25.64 15.92 -7.58
N ILE A 46 26.08 14.66 -7.47
CA ILE A 46 25.46 13.49 -8.11
C ILE A 46 24.09 13.18 -7.50
N GLY A 47 23.95 13.31 -6.18
CA GLY A 47 22.70 13.04 -5.47
C GLY A 47 21.57 14.03 -5.78
N GLY A 48 21.89 15.21 -6.30
CA GLY A 48 20.93 16.21 -6.75
C GLY A 48 20.08 16.86 -5.65
N LYS A 49 19.41 17.97 -5.99
CA LYS A 49 18.47 18.71 -5.12
C LYS A 49 17.03 18.33 -5.45
N GLY A 50 16.71 17.05 -5.30
CA GLY A 50 15.38 16.53 -5.59
C GLY A 50 14.29 17.11 -4.69
N LYS A 51 13.05 16.78 -5.02
CA LYS A 51 11.88 17.21 -4.25
C LYS A 51 11.90 16.69 -2.81
N VAL A 52 12.47 15.51 -2.58
CA VAL A 52 12.52 14.89 -1.25
C VAL A 52 13.51 15.66 -0.36
N GLU A 53 14.66 16.03 -0.91
CA GLU A 53 15.70 16.80 -0.22
C GLU A 53 15.18 18.20 0.13
N GLN A 54 14.40 18.82 -0.76
CA GLN A 54 13.70 20.07 -0.47
C GLN A 54 12.63 19.91 0.63
N GLU A 55 11.84 18.84 0.59
CA GLU A 55 10.89 18.49 1.66
C GLU A 55 11.64 18.27 3.00
N MET A 56 12.79 17.58 3.00
CA MET A 56 13.62 17.35 4.18
C MET A 56 14.17 18.67 4.76
N VAL A 57 14.71 19.56 3.92
CA VAL A 57 15.18 20.89 4.36
C VAL A 57 14.03 21.70 4.94
N ALA A 58 12.86 21.68 4.30
CA ALA A 58 11.67 22.35 4.81
C ALA A 58 11.24 21.79 6.18
N GLU A 59 11.25 20.47 6.36
CA GLU A 59 10.92 19.82 7.62
C GLU A 59 11.95 20.11 8.73
N MET A 60 13.24 20.12 8.40
CA MET A 60 14.32 20.47 9.32
C MET A 60 14.29 21.94 9.74
N SER A 61 13.80 22.83 8.87
CA SER A 61 13.65 24.25 9.18
C SER A 61 12.51 24.53 10.18
N ALA A 62 11.62 23.56 10.42
CA ALA A 62 10.51 23.70 11.34
C ALA A 62 11.02 23.67 12.80
N VAL A 63 11.06 24.85 13.43
CA VAL A 63 11.57 25.04 14.79
C VAL A 63 10.64 24.44 15.86
N ARG A 64 9.32 24.45 15.62
CA ARG A 64 8.34 23.98 16.62
C ARG A 64 7.99 22.51 16.43
N PRO A 65 7.93 21.72 17.52
CA PRO A 65 7.43 20.35 17.49
C PRO A 65 6.01 20.22 16.92
N LEU A 66 5.12 21.17 17.25
CA LEU A 66 3.75 21.26 16.75
C LEU A 66 3.51 22.59 16.03
N HIS A 67 2.92 22.55 14.83
CA HIS A 67 2.60 23.75 14.07
C HIS A 67 1.37 24.51 14.64
N HIS A 68 0.35 23.78 15.08
CA HIS A 68 -0.85 24.34 15.74
C HIS A 68 -1.15 23.62 17.06
N PRO A 69 -0.44 23.97 18.14
CA PRO A 69 -0.62 23.32 19.45
C PRO A 69 -2.05 23.43 19.97
N ASP A 70 -2.69 24.58 19.77
CA ASP A 70 -4.05 24.91 20.21
C ASP A 70 -5.12 23.93 19.69
N ARG A 71 -4.93 23.40 18.48
CA ARG A 71 -5.88 22.47 17.83
C ARG A 71 -5.44 21.01 17.88
N PHE A 72 -4.25 20.73 18.39
CA PHE A 72 -3.65 19.39 18.35
C PHE A 72 -4.48 18.35 19.09
N GLU A 73 -4.90 18.61 20.33
CA GLU A 73 -5.67 17.65 21.13
C GLU A 73 -7.05 17.38 20.53
N GLU A 74 -7.68 18.38 19.91
CA GLU A 74 -8.93 18.19 19.17
C GLU A 74 -8.72 17.31 17.95
N ALA A 75 -7.70 17.62 17.13
CA ALA A 75 -7.38 16.84 15.94
C ALA A 75 -7.00 15.39 16.29
N HIS A 76 -6.26 15.17 17.38
CA HIS A 76 -5.95 13.85 17.90
C HIS A 76 -7.22 13.08 18.29
N ARG A 77 -8.12 13.67 19.09
CA ARG A 77 -9.39 13.04 19.49
C ARG A 77 -10.27 12.73 18.28
N MET A 78 -10.33 13.63 17.30
CA MET A 78 -11.08 13.41 16.06
C MET A 78 -10.49 12.23 15.27
N MET A 79 -9.17 12.12 15.20
CA MET A 79 -8.48 11.02 14.54
C MET A 79 -8.75 9.69 15.25
N VAL A 80 -8.62 9.62 16.58
CA VAL A 80 -8.94 8.44 17.39
C VAL A 80 -10.40 8.02 17.19
N ARG A 81 -11.34 8.98 17.18
CA ARG A 81 -12.75 8.71 16.87
C ARG A 81 -12.92 8.15 15.47
N GLY A 82 -12.21 8.69 14.47
CA GLY A 82 -12.21 8.16 13.12
C GLY A 82 -11.73 6.70 13.04
N LEU A 83 -10.69 6.35 13.79
CA LEU A 83 -10.21 4.98 13.93
C LEU A 83 -11.24 4.07 14.62
N GLU A 84 -11.89 4.53 15.69
CA GLU A 84 -12.93 3.77 16.38
C GLU A 84 -14.12 3.48 15.44
N VAL A 85 -14.59 4.50 14.73
CA VAL A 85 -15.70 4.36 13.76
C VAL A 85 -15.32 3.36 12.66
N LEU A 86 -14.08 3.44 12.16
CA LEU A 86 -13.59 2.52 11.14
C LEU A 86 -13.42 1.09 11.69
N ASP A 87 -12.94 0.91 12.93
CA ASP A 87 -12.84 -0.42 13.55
C ASP A 87 -14.20 -1.10 13.66
N ARG A 88 -15.20 -0.35 14.15
CA ARG A 88 -16.55 -0.86 14.41
C ARG A 88 -17.36 -1.12 13.15
N ASN A 89 -17.20 -0.30 12.12
CA ASN A 89 -18.04 -0.37 10.91
C ASN A 89 -17.30 -0.94 9.70
N GLY A 90 -15.98 -0.86 9.69
CA GLY A 90 -15.12 -1.23 8.57
C GLY A 90 -15.20 -2.70 8.18
N ALA A 91 -15.48 -3.60 9.12
CA ALA A 91 -15.57 -5.04 8.91
C ALA A 91 -17.01 -5.55 8.65
N ARG A 92 -18.01 -4.67 8.62
CA ARG A 92 -19.41 -5.07 8.37
C ARG A 92 -19.56 -5.62 6.94
N PRO A 93 -20.45 -6.60 6.72
CA PRO A 93 -20.65 -7.14 5.38
C PRO A 93 -21.01 -6.04 4.38
N ALA A 94 -20.46 -6.13 3.17
CA ALA A 94 -20.84 -5.23 2.08
C ALA A 94 -22.12 -5.73 1.42
N GLU A 95 -22.97 -4.80 0.99
CA GLU A 95 -24.13 -5.15 0.18
C GLU A 95 -23.68 -5.51 -1.23
N ILE A 96 -23.85 -6.78 -1.60
CA ILE A 96 -23.60 -7.25 -2.95
C ILE A 96 -24.95 -7.48 -3.64
N ARG A 97 -25.20 -6.69 -4.69
CA ARG A 97 -26.44 -6.73 -5.46
C ARG A 97 -26.28 -7.77 -6.59
N ARG A 98 -27.28 -8.65 -6.75
CA ARG A 98 -27.45 -9.55 -7.93
C ARG A 98 -26.43 -10.70 -8.09
N LEU A 99 -26.14 -11.47 -7.04
CA LEU A 99 -25.33 -12.72 -7.15
C LEU A 99 -26.11 -14.03 -6.95
N GLY A 100 -27.44 -13.96 -6.81
CA GLY A 100 -28.29 -15.15 -6.66
C GLY A 100 -27.78 -16.12 -5.56
N PRO A 101 -27.71 -17.43 -5.82
CA PRO A 101 -27.33 -18.43 -4.81
C PRO A 101 -25.85 -18.40 -4.40
N LEU A 102 -24.96 -17.78 -5.20
CA LEU A 102 -23.52 -17.65 -4.87
C LEU A 102 -23.23 -16.47 -3.93
N LYS A 103 -24.24 -15.65 -3.64
CA LYS A 103 -24.14 -14.48 -2.76
C LYS A 103 -23.46 -14.75 -1.40
N PRO A 104 -23.83 -15.78 -0.60
CA PRO A 104 -23.23 -15.96 0.72
C PRO A 104 -21.72 -16.23 0.65
N ILE A 105 -21.27 -17.01 -0.33
CA ILE A 105 -19.84 -17.35 -0.51
C ILE A 105 -19.07 -16.09 -0.93
N ALA A 106 -19.57 -15.38 -1.95
CA ALA A 106 -18.95 -14.15 -2.42
C ALA A 106 -18.90 -13.07 -1.33
N GLN A 107 -19.99 -12.92 -0.57
CA GLN A 107 -20.09 -11.97 0.53
C GLN A 107 -19.11 -12.31 1.66
N TRP A 108 -18.96 -13.58 1.99
CA TRP A 108 -17.97 -14.04 2.97
C TRP A 108 -16.54 -13.70 2.51
N LEU A 109 -16.17 -14.05 1.27
CA LEU A 109 -14.85 -13.77 0.71
C LEU A 109 -14.53 -12.27 0.70
N VAL A 110 -15.45 -11.46 0.16
CA VAL A 110 -15.32 -10.00 0.12
C VAL A 110 -15.18 -9.43 1.52
N GLN A 111 -15.94 -9.94 2.49
CA GLN A 111 -15.87 -9.47 3.86
C GLN A 111 -14.51 -9.76 4.50
N GLN A 112 -13.92 -10.95 4.29
CA GLN A 112 -12.60 -11.27 4.83
C GLN A 112 -11.53 -10.34 4.27
N VAL A 113 -11.49 -10.16 2.95
CA VAL A 113 -10.52 -9.27 2.29
C VAL A 113 -10.72 -7.82 2.75
N THR A 114 -11.97 -7.33 2.79
CA THR A 114 -12.28 -5.97 3.27
C THR A 114 -11.82 -5.77 4.72
N ARG A 115 -12.11 -6.74 5.60
CA ARG A 115 -11.70 -6.71 7.02
C ARG A 115 -10.17 -6.65 7.14
N TRP A 116 -9.47 -7.46 6.35
CA TRP A 116 -8.01 -7.47 6.32
C TRP A 116 -7.44 -6.11 5.87
N ILE A 117 -7.95 -5.53 4.76
CA ILE A 117 -7.47 -4.23 4.25
C ILE A 117 -7.68 -3.13 5.30
N VAL A 118 -8.88 -3.06 5.87
CA VAL A 118 -9.21 -2.07 6.89
C VAL A 118 -8.33 -2.22 8.13
N ARG A 119 -8.13 -3.45 8.62
CA ARG A 119 -7.28 -3.72 9.78
C ARG A 119 -5.82 -3.32 9.52
N SER A 120 -5.27 -3.69 8.36
CA SER A 120 -3.92 -3.28 7.94
C SER A 120 -3.78 -1.77 7.96
N HIS A 121 -4.76 -1.04 7.41
CA HIS A 121 -4.72 0.42 7.39
C HIS A 121 -4.76 1.02 8.80
N ILE A 122 -5.69 0.55 9.66
CA ILE A 122 -5.80 1.01 11.06
C ILE A 122 -4.48 0.80 11.81
N ASN A 123 -3.91 -0.40 11.75
CA ASN A 123 -2.69 -0.74 12.49
C ASN A 123 -1.49 0.10 12.04
N ARG A 124 -1.35 0.33 10.72
CA ARG A 124 -0.27 1.16 10.19
C ARG A 124 -0.46 2.64 10.51
N LEU A 125 -1.69 3.15 10.43
CA LEU A 125 -1.99 4.54 10.79
C LEU A 125 -1.73 4.79 12.28
N ALA A 126 -2.25 3.94 13.17
CA ALA A 126 -2.02 4.04 14.61
C ALA A 126 -0.53 3.95 14.96
N GLY A 127 0.20 2.98 14.39
CA GLY A 127 1.64 2.84 14.61
C GLY A 127 2.46 4.02 14.08
N ARG A 128 2.09 4.57 12.92
CA ARG A 128 2.76 5.75 12.35
C ARG A 128 2.54 6.99 13.22
N VAL A 129 1.33 7.19 13.73
CA VAL A 129 1.02 8.31 14.63
C VAL A 129 1.76 8.15 15.97
N ALA A 130 1.74 6.97 16.58
CA ALA A 130 2.47 6.71 17.82
C ALA A 130 3.97 6.97 17.65
N GLY A 131 4.59 6.44 16.58
CA GLY A 131 6.00 6.68 16.29
C GLY A 131 6.32 8.14 15.96
N LEU A 132 5.39 8.88 15.36
CA LEU A 132 5.55 10.32 15.12
C LEU A 132 5.53 11.10 16.45
N TYR A 133 4.60 10.79 17.35
CA TYR A 133 4.55 11.42 18.67
C TYR A 133 5.79 11.10 19.51
N GLU A 134 6.32 9.88 19.42
CA GLU A 134 7.58 9.51 20.08
C GLU A 134 8.75 10.39 19.67
N ARG A 135 8.96 10.57 18.37
CA ARG A 135 10.05 11.41 17.85
C ARG A 135 9.83 12.88 18.18
N ARG A 136 8.58 13.35 18.15
CA ARG A 136 8.23 14.76 18.44
C ARG A 136 8.34 15.10 19.93
N GLU A 137 7.93 14.19 20.81
CA GLU A 137 8.11 14.32 22.27
C GLU A 137 9.60 14.42 22.61
N ALA A 138 10.44 13.55 22.03
CA ALA A 138 11.89 13.60 22.24
C ALA A 138 12.55 14.89 21.72
N ASN A 139 11.98 15.51 20.69
CA ASN A 139 12.44 16.80 20.14
C ASN A 139 11.84 18.02 20.87
N SER A 140 10.91 17.81 21.79
CA SER A 140 10.29 18.90 22.55
C SER A 140 11.10 19.18 23.82
N ALA A 141 11.31 20.46 24.14
CA ALA A 141 11.93 20.83 25.40
C ALA A 141 11.08 20.33 26.59
N TRP A 142 11.76 19.79 27.60
CA TRP A 142 11.13 19.30 28.83
C TRP A 142 10.38 20.42 29.55
N GLY A 143 9.25 20.08 30.17
CA GLY A 143 8.41 21.03 30.92
C GLY A 143 7.50 21.91 30.06
N THR A 144 7.61 21.86 28.73
CA THR A 144 6.70 22.59 27.84
C THR A 144 5.32 21.93 27.77
N THR A 145 4.29 22.72 27.45
CA THR A 145 2.93 22.22 27.22
C THR A 145 2.90 21.21 26.07
N GLU A 146 3.59 21.50 24.97
CA GLU A 146 3.67 20.62 23.79
C GLU A 146 4.24 19.25 24.13
N HIS A 147 5.32 19.20 24.94
CA HIS A 147 5.88 17.95 25.43
C HIS A 147 4.84 17.12 26.21
N SER A 148 4.07 17.77 27.09
CA SER A 148 3.02 17.10 27.87
C SER A 148 1.85 16.61 27.01
N MET A 149 1.43 17.40 26.02
CA MET A 149 0.37 17.03 25.06
C MET A 149 0.79 15.81 24.24
N LEU A 150 2.00 15.85 23.64
CA LEU A 150 2.56 14.77 22.86
C LEU A 150 2.71 13.48 23.68
N ARG A 151 3.18 13.58 24.93
CA ARG A 151 3.33 12.44 25.83
C ARG A 151 1.98 11.77 26.13
N ARG A 152 0.95 12.55 26.44
CA ARG A 152 -0.40 12.01 26.71
C ARG A 152 -0.98 11.35 25.46
N SER A 153 -0.93 12.03 24.32
CA SER A 153 -1.43 11.51 23.04
C SER A 153 -0.68 10.29 22.55
N ARG A 154 0.64 10.19 22.81
CA ARG A 154 1.43 8.98 22.55
C ARG A 154 0.97 7.81 23.40
N LEU A 155 0.82 8.01 24.71
CA LEU A 155 0.38 6.94 25.61
C LEU A 155 -1.02 6.45 25.22
N ASP A 156 -1.93 7.36 24.87
CA ASP A 156 -3.25 7.02 24.37
C ASP A 156 -3.16 6.23 23.05
N MET A 157 -2.41 6.72 22.07
CA MET A 157 -2.24 6.05 20.79
C MET A 157 -1.61 4.66 20.92
N ARG A 158 -0.62 4.49 21.80
CA ARG A 158 -0.02 3.16 22.07
C ARG A 158 -1.05 2.20 22.69
N ARG A 159 -1.94 2.67 23.56
CA ARG A 159 -3.04 1.85 24.10
C ARG A 159 -4.05 1.47 23.03
N VAL A 160 -4.44 2.43 22.19
CA VAL A 160 -5.32 2.22 21.03
C VAL A 160 -4.70 1.17 20.09
N GLN A 161 -3.43 1.33 19.75
CA GLN A 161 -2.68 0.38 18.91
C GLN A 161 -2.62 -1.01 19.53
N ALA A 162 -2.33 -1.13 20.83
CA ALA A 162 -2.30 -2.41 21.53
C ALA A 162 -3.68 -3.10 21.51
N GLY A 163 -4.76 -2.35 21.77
CA GLY A 163 -6.14 -2.87 21.69
C GLY A 163 -6.55 -3.31 20.29
N MET A 164 -6.00 -2.68 19.25
CA MET A 164 -6.22 -3.07 17.84
C MET A 164 -5.41 -4.31 17.45
N ASN A 165 -4.18 -4.45 17.96
CA ASN A 165 -3.30 -5.59 17.71
C ASN A 165 -3.77 -6.87 18.41
N ALA A 166 -4.41 -6.78 19.57
CA ALA A 166 -4.98 -7.95 20.26
C ALA A 166 -6.06 -8.68 19.44
N LYS A 167 -6.64 -8.01 18.43
CA LYS A 167 -7.62 -8.60 17.49
C LYS A 167 -6.97 -9.14 16.20
N ALA A 168 -5.64 -9.28 16.16
CA ALA A 168 -4.92 -9.65 14.94
C ALA A 168 -5.17 -11.10 14.52
N LEU A 169 -5.64 -11.23 13.28
CA LEU A 169 -5.73 -12.44 12.47
C LEU A 169 -6.72 -13.51 12.97
N GLY A 170 -7.98 -13.33 12.60
CA GLY A 170 -8.87 -14.45 12.32
C GLY A 170 -8.57 -15.10 10.96
N LEU A 171 -7.31 -15.12 10.51
CA LEU A 171 -6.94 -16.11 9.50
C LEU A 171 -7.05 -17.44 10.22
N PRO A 172 -7.87 -18.37 9.73
CA PRO A 172 -8.03 -19.62 10.43
C PRO A 172 -6.65 -20.28 10.58
N THR A 173 -6.22 -20.51 11.81
CA THR A 173 -4.89 -21.07 12.14
C THR A 173 -4.66 -22.42 11.44
N PHE A 174 -5.74 -23.11 11.02
CA PHE A 174 -5.69 -24.32 10.22
C PHE A 174 -5.08 -24.15 8.81
N LEU A 175 -5.01 -22.93 8.25
CA LEU A 175 -4.36 -22.64 6.96
C LEU A 175 -2.85 -22.37 7.09
N LEU A 176 -2.32 -22.22 8.31
CA LEU A 176 -0.91 -21.98 8.59
C LEU A 176 -0.11 -23.27 8.91
N GLY A 177 -0.71 -24.44 8.72
CA GLY A 177 0.03 -25.71 8.73
C GLY A 177 0.67 -25.94 7.37
N GLY A 178 2.01 -25.99 7.29
CA GLY A 178 2.74 -26.24 6.04
C GLY A 178 2.25 -27.48 5.27
N ALA A 179 1.73 -28.49 5.99
CA ALA A 179 1.17 -29.72 5.42
C ALA A 179 -0.06 -29.51 4.51
N VAL A 180 -0.94 -28.55 4.82
CA VAL A 180 -2.16 -28.26 4.04
C VAL A 180 -1.83 -27.52 2.75
N LEU A 181 -0.85 -26.61 2.79
CA LEU A 181 -0.39 -25.91 1.60
C LEU A 181 0.32 -26.87 0.64
N THR A 182 1.16 -27.77 1.15
CA THR A 182 1.80 -28.80 0.31
C THR A 182 0.81 -29.78 -0.30
N SER A 183 -0.25 -30.19 0.40
CA SER A 183 -1.24 -31.13 -0.16
C SER A 183 -2.11 -30.46 -1.23
N ILE A 184 -2.50 -29.20 -1.04
CA ILE A 184 -3.22 -28.41 -2.07
C ILE A 184 -2.33 -28.24 -3.31
N VAL A 185 -1.07 -27.84 -3.14
CA VAL A 185 -0.13 -27.64 -4.25
C VAL A 185 0.14 -28.95 -4.99
N SER A 186 0.37 -30.05 -4.28
CA SER A 186 0.63 -31.36 -4.87
C SER A 186 -0.59 -31.90 -5.61
N GLY A 187 -1.80 -31.71 -5.05
CA GLY A 187 -3.06 -32.07 -5.69
C GLY A 187 -3.30 -31.27 -6.97
N LEU A 188 -3.05 -29.95 -6.93
CA LEU A 188 -3.14 -29.10 -8.12
C LEU A 188 -2.13 -29.50 -9.19
N GLN A 189 -0.89 -29.83 -8.80
CA GLN A 189 0.17 -30.18 -9.72
C GLN A 189 -0.08 -31.54 -10.39
N SER A 190 -0.62 -32.51 -9.65
CA SER A 190 -1.04 -33.81 -10.18
C SER A 190 -2.21 -33.66 -11.17
N ALA A 191 -3.25 -32.92 -10.77
CA ALA A 191 -4.40 -32.65 -11.63
C ALA A 191 -4.03 -31.85 -12.88
N ALA A 192 -3.12 -30.87 -12.76
CA ALA A 192 -2.63 -30.10 -13.89
C ALA A 192 -1.84 -30.99 -14.88
N ARG A 193 -0.95 -31.87 -14.39
CA ARG A 193 -0.21 -32.80 -15.27
C ARG A 193 -1.16 -33.72 -16.02
N ALA A 194 -2.12 -34.34 -15.33
CA ALA A 194 -3.11 -35.22 -15.96
C ALA A 194 -3.99 -34.47 -16.99
N ALA A 195 -4.30 -33.20 -16.75
CA ALA A 195 -5.07 -32.38 -17.69
C ALA A 195 -4.25 -31.90 -18.89
N LEU A 196 -2.92 -31.76 -18.75
CA LEU A 196 -2.02 -31.33 -19.84
C LEU A 196 -1.78 -32.43 -20.88
N ASP A 197 -2.03 -33.70 -20.54
CA ASP A 197 -1.84 -34.84 -21.45
C ASP A 197 -2.94 -34.98 -22.51
N THR A 198 -4.02 -34.20 -22.44
CA THR A 198 -5.14 -34.26 -23.39
C THR A 198 -5.62 -32.86 -23.76
N THR A 199 -5.82 -32.57 -25.04
CA THR A 199 -6.31 -31.26 -25.52
C THR A 199 -7.60 -30.82 -24.83
N ALA A 200 -8.55 -31.75 -24.63
CA ALA A 200 -9.78 -31.49 -23.87
C ALA A 200 -9.52 -31.13 -22.40
N GLY A 201 -8.52 -31.78 -21.77
CA GLY A 201 -8.09 -31.49 -20.40
C GLY A 201 -7.50 -30.09 -20.26
N VAL A 202 -6.69 -29.66 -21.24
CA VAL A 202 -6.12 -28.31 -21.27
C VAL A 202 -7.19 -27.24 -21.38
N ILE A 203 -8.18 -27.45 -22.27
CA ILE A 203 -9.31 -26.52 -22.44
C ILE A 203 -10.11 -26.40 -21.13
N VAL A 204 -10.47 -27.53 -20.51
CA VAL A 204 -11.22 -27.54 -19.24
C VAL A 204 -10.43 -26.87 -18.12
N LEU A 205 -9.13 -27.18 -17.98
CA LEU A 205 -8.26 -26.56 -16.99
C LEU A 205 -8.14 -25.05 -17.21
N GLY A 206 -8.00 -24.61 -18.46
CA GLY A 206 -7.95 -23.21 -18.84
C GLY A 206 -9.23 -22.47 -18.45
N VAL A 207 -10.41 -23.04 -18.73
CA VAL A 207 -11.70 -22.47 -18.34
C VAL A 207 -11.83 -22.36 -16.82
N ILE A 208 -11.48 -23.42 -16.07
CA ILE A 208 -11.51 -23.41 -14.61
C ILE A 208 -10.59 -22.31 -14.05
N LEU A 209 -9.35 -22.25 -14.54
CA LEU A 209 -8.37 -21.28 -14.09
C LEU A 209 -8.84 -19.85 -14.39
N PHE A 210 -9.44 -19.63 -15.56
CA PHE A 210 -9.99 -18.33 -15.94
C PHE A 210 -11.12 -17.90 -15.00
N VAL A 211 -12.05 -18.81 -14.69
CA VAL A 211 -13.15 -18.54 -13.75
C VAL A 211 -12.60 -18.24 -12.35
N VAL A 212 -11.62 -19.00 -11.87
CA VAL A 212 -11.02 -18.80 -10.55
C VAL A 212 -10.28 -17.46 -10.47
N LEU A 213 -9.37 -17.17 -11.40
CA LEU A 213 -8.62 -15.92 -11.41
C LEU A 213 -9.51 -14.70 -11.63
N GLY A 214 -10.50 -14.80 -12.52
CA GLY A 214 -11.51 -13.75 -12.72
C GLY A 214 -12.32 -13.49 -11.44
N SER A 215 -12.73 -14.55 -10.73
CA SER A 215 -13.45 -14.43 -9.46
C SER A 215 -12.59 -13.81 -8.36
N LEU A 216 -11.32 -14.22 -8.24
CA LEU A 216 -10.38 -13.65 -7.26
C LEU A 216 -10.10 -12.17 -7.54
N SER A 217 -9.88 -11.81 -8.81
CA SER A 217 -9.69 -10.42 -9.22
C SER A 217 -10.92 -9.58 -8.89
N TRP A 218 -12.13 -10.07 -9.21
CA TRP A 218 -13.37 -9.39 -8.89
C TRP A 218 -13.56 -9.19 -7.38
N VAL A 219 -13.32 -10.22 -6.57
CA VAL A 219 -13.37 -10.13 -5.09
C VAL A 219 -12.38 -9.09 -4.59
N ALA A 220 -11.15 -9.09 -5.07
CA ALA A 220 -10.12 -8.14 -4.66
C ALA A 220 -10.48 -6.69 -5.01
N LEU A 221 -10.94 -6.44 -6.24
CA LEU A 221 -11.39 -5.12 -6.70
C LEU A 221 -12.58 -4.61 -5.89
N PHE A 222 -13.60 -5.44 -5.73
CA PHE A 222 -14.80 -5.07 -4.99
C PHE A 222 -14.46 -4.76 -3.53
N SER A 223 -13.65 -5.62 -2.89
CA SER A 223 -13.21 -5.43 -1.51
C SER A 223 -12.36 -4.17 -1.33
N ALA A 224 -11.43 -3.90 -2.25
CA ALA A 224 -10.62 -2.68 -2.25
C ALA A 224 -11.49 -1.43 -2.39
N SER A 225 -12.52 -1.47 -3.26
CA SER A 225 -13.45 -0.34 -3.45
C SER A 225 -14.26 -0.03 -2.17
N VAL A 226 -14.78 -1.07 -1.52
CA VAL A 226 -15.53 -0.95 -0.26
C VAL A 226 -14.63 -0.44 0.85
N ALA A 227 -13.44 -1.03 1.02
CA ALA A 227 -12.47 -0.62 2.02
C ALA A 227 -12.05 0.84 1.81
N ARG A 228 -11.74 1.24 0.58
CA ARG A 228 -11.37 2.62 0.23
C ARG A 228 -12.47 3.61 0.61
N ARG A 229 -13.73 3.30 0.28
CA ARG A 229 -14.86 4.17 0.63
C ARG A 229 -14.98 4.34 2.14
N ARG A 230 -14.86 3.26 2.91
CA ARG A 230 -14.97 3.28 4.38
C ARG A 230 -13.80 4.03 5.02
N ILE A 231 -12.57 3.75 4.60
CA ILE A 231 -11.37 4.47 5.07
C ILE A 231 -11.50 5.96 4.78
N LYS A 232 -11.90 6.33 3.56
CA LYS A 232 -12.07 7.74 3.16
C LYS A 232 -13.11 8.46 4.01
N LEU A 233 -14.25 7.83 4.28
CA LEU A 233 -15.33 8.43 5.08
C LEU A 233 -14.97 8.60 6.55
N SER A 234 -14.20 7.66 7.13
CA SER A 234 -13.95 7.65 8.57
C SER A 234 -12.66 8.35 8.99
N THR A 235 -11.61 8.30 8.18
CA THR A 235 -10.25 8.67 8.63
C THR A 235 -9.61 9.79 7.82
N HIS A 236 -10.07 10.07 6.59
CA HIS A 236 -9.33 10.97 5.70
C HIS A 236 -9.28 12.41 6.21
N GLN A 237 -10.43 13.01 6.55
CA GLN A 237 -10.47 14.36 7.11
C GLN A 237 -9.81 14.43 8.51
N PRO A 238 -10.10 13.51 9.46
CA PRO A 238 -9.43 13.53 10.76
C PRO A 238 -7.90 13.39 10.68
N THR A 239 -7.40 12.50 9.81
CA THR A 239 -5.95 12.32 9.61
C THR A 239 -5.34 13.56 9.01
N ARG A 240 -5.99 14.19 8.03
CA ARG A 240 -5.50 15.44 7.43
C ARG A 240 -5.44 16.57 8.46
N ALA A 241 -6.49 16.77 9.24
CA ALA A 241 -6.51 17.78 10.30
C ALA A 241 -5.39 17.54 11.33
N LEU A 242 -5.14 16.28 11.69
CA LEU A 242 -4.03 15.95 12.57
C LEU A 242 -2.66 16.28 11.94
N TRP A 243 -2.44 15.93 10.66
CA TRP A 243 -1.19 16.26 9.98
C TRP A 243 -0.97 17.76 9.82
N GLU A 244 -2.03 18.54 9.61
CA GLU A 244 -1.97 20.00 9.57
C GLU A 244 -1.60 20.61 10.94
N THR A 245 -2.07 20.03 12.05
CA THR A 245 -1.72 20.52 13.40
C THR A 245 -0.31 20.13 13.84
N ILE A 246 0.17 18.95 13.43
CA ILE A 246 1.56 18.54 13.70
C ILE A 246 2.51 19.38 12.84
N GLY A 247 2.26 19.47 11.53
CA GLY A 247 3.15 20.13 10.58
C GLY A 247 4.47 19.39 10.39
N ALA A 248 5.21 19.72 9.32
CA ALA A 248 6.55 19.17 9.04
C ALA A 248 6.69 17.64 9.22
N ALA A 249 5.64 16.87 8.93
CA ALA A 249 5.57 15.42 9.20
C ALA A 249 5.33 14.61 7.91
N GLY A 250 5.76 15.16 6.78
CA GLY A 250 5.49 14.66 5.45
C GLY A 250 4.00 14.54 5.15
N LYS A 251 3.69 13.59 4.27
CA LYS A 251 2.31 13.29 3.86
C LYS A 251 1.71 12.19 4.75
N PRO A 252 0.41 12.26 5.07
CA PRO A 252 -0.26 11.20 5.80
C PRO A 252 -0.18 9.86 5.07
N PRO A 253 -0.20 8.73 5.79
CA PRO A 253 -0.16 7.41 5.19
C PRO A 253 -1.32 7.23 4.20
N ARG A 254 -1.00 6.77 3.00
CA ARG A 254 -1.99 6.40 1.99
C ARG A 254 -2.62 5.05 2.36
N ASP A 255 -3.87 4.83 1.95
CA ASP A 255 -4.48 3.51 2.05
C ASP A 255 -3.86 2.51 1.07
N GLU A 256 -3.83 1.23 1.44
CA GLU A 256 -3.31 0.13 0.61
C GLU A 256 -4.30 -0.35 -0.44
N SER A 257 -5.54 0.14 -0.41
CA SER A 257 -6.59 -0.29 -1.32
C SER A 257 -6.18 -0.12 -2.79
N TYR A 258 -5.34 0.89 -3.10
CA TYR A 258 -4.80 1.09 -4.44
C TYR A 258 -3.85 -0.04 -4.86
N ASN A 259 -2.93 -0.47 -4.00
CA ASN A 259 -2.00 -1.56 -4.32
C ASN A 259 -2.78 -2.87 -4.53
N PHE A 260 -3.80 -3.13 -3.71
CA PHE A 260 -4.69 -4.27 -3.91
C PHE A 260 -5.46 -4.22 -5.22
N ALA A 261 -5.99 -3.05 -5.59
CA ALA A 261 -6.64 -2.87 -6.87
C ALA A 261 -5.66 -3.08 -8.04
N ALA A 262 -4.43 -2.57 -7.94
CA ALA A 262 -3.40 -2.77 -8.94
C ALA A 262 -3.07 -4.26 -9.12
N TYR A 263 -2.83 -5.00 -8.03
CA TYR A 263 -2.60 -6.45 -8.11
C TYR A 263 -3.79 -7.20 -8.71
N ALA A 264 -5.01 -6.80 -8.37
CA ALA A 264 -6.21 -7.42 -8.93
C ALA A 264 -6.36 -7.17 -10.44
N ILE A 265 -6.02 -5.97 -10.92
CA ILE A 265 -5.99 -5.65 -12.35
C ILE A 265 -4.91 -6.46 -13.05
N VAL A 266 -3.70 -6.53 -12.49
CA VAL A 266 -2.61 -7.34 -13.05
C VAL A 266 -3.02 -8.81 -13.14
N LEU A 267 -3.64 -9.38 -12.10
CA LEU A 267 -4.15 -10.75 -12.12
C LEU A 267 -5.24 -10.96 -13.18
N LEU A 268 -6.13 -9.98 -13.38
CA LEU A 268 -7.17 -10.03 -14.42
C LEU A 268 -6.54 -10.07 -15.81
N VAL A 269 -5.59 -9.17 -16.06
CA VAL A 269 -4.90 -9.05 -17.35
C VAL A 269 -4.09 -10.32 -17.63
N LEU A 270 -3.36 -10.83 -16.64
CA LEU A 270 -2.64 -12.10 -16.75
C LEU A 270 -3.60 -13.25 -17.06
N SER A 271 -4.73 -13.35 -16.37
CA SER A 271 -5.76 -14.36 -16.65
C SER A 271 -6.29 -14.25 -18.09
N TRP A 272 -6.44 -13.04 -18.62
CA TRP A 272 -6.98 -12.81 -19.96
C TRP A 272 -5.96 -13.07 -21.07
N ILE A 273 -4.67 -12.91 -20.81
CA ILE A 273 -3.61 -13.07 -21.82
C ILE A 273 -2.98 -14.45 -21.75
N VAL A 274 -2.57 -14.89 -20.56
CA VAL A 274 -1.79 -16.11 -20.36
C VAL A 274 -2.63 -17.35 -20.61
N ILE A 275 -3.89 -17.37 -20.16
CA ILE A 275 -4.74 -18.55 -20.29
C ILE A 275 -5.08 -18.84 -21.76
N PRO A 276 -5.58 -17.88 -22.56
CA PRO A 276 -5.86 -18.15 -23.97
C PRO A 276 -4.61 -18.51 -24.76
N LEU A 277 -3.45 -17.92 -24.42
CA LEU A 277 -2.17 -18.25 -25.06
C LEU A 277 -1.77 -19.70 -24.79
N ILE A 278 -1.86 -20.17 -23.54
CA ILE A 278 -1.56 -21.57 -23.18
C ILE A 278 -2.52 -22.53 -23.89
N VAL A 279 -3.82 -22.21 -23.91
CA VAL A 279 -4.82 -23.04 -24.62
C VAL A 279 -4.54 -23.07 -26.12
N TRP A 280 -4.22 -21.92 -26.72
CA TRP A 280 -3.87 -21.84 -28.15
C TRP A 280 -2.64 -22.69 -28.47
N LEU A 281 -1.54 -22.51 -27.73
CA LEU A 281 -0.31 -23.29 -27.90
C LEU A 281 -0.57 -24.79 -27.77
N ALA A 282 -1.38 -25.22 -26.81
CA ALA A 282 -1.71 -26.63 -26.59
C ALA A 282 -2.66 -27.23 -27.63
N VAL A 283 -3.44 -26.42 -28.34
CA VAL A 283 -4.29 -26.87 -29.46
C VAL A 283 -3.49 -26.94 -30.76
N THR A 284 -2.46 -26.10 -30.91
CA THR A 284 -1.61 -26.05 -32.11
C THR A 284 -0.38 -26.95 -32.08
N ALA A 285 0.00 -27.45 -30.89
CA ALA A 285 1.09 -28.41 -30.69
C ALA A 285 0.59 -29.85 -30.88
#